data_AF-A0A7Y5V1P4-F1
#
_entry.id   AF-A0A7Y5V1P4-F1
#
_cell.length_a   1.000
_cell.length_b   1.000
_cell.length_c   1.000
_cell.angle_alpha   90.00
_cell.angle_beta   90.00
_cell.angle_gamma   90.00
#
_symmetry.space_group_name_H-M   'P 1'
#
loop_
_entity.id
_entity.type
_entity.pdbx_description
1 polymer ?
#
loop_
_entity_poly.entity_id
_entity_poly.type
_entity_poly.pdbx_seq_one_letter_code
_entity_poly.pdbx_strand_id
1 'polypeptide(L)'
;MNRVIVTYDITDDKARKKISDCCLDYGLDRHQFSVFSGLLKPIHLRALAKALEPLTETGQVLIIQIAADDWEKRIEIGARP
;
A
#
# COMPACT_ATOMS: atom_id res chain seq x y z
N MET A 1 11.34 -3.05 -12.13
CA MET A 1 10.53 -3.07 -10.89
C MET A 1 10.06 -1.65 -10.68
N ASN A 2 8.82 -1.46 -10.26
CA ASN A 2 8.22 -0.13 -10.17
C ASN A 2 8.00 0.20 -8.69
N ARG A 3 8.29 1.45 -8.30
CA ARG A 3 7.91 1.95 -6.99
C ARG A 3 6.39 2.09 -6.95
N VAL A 4 5.79 1.55 -5.90
CA VAL A 4 4.36 1.64 -5.68
C VAL A 4 4.10 2.23 -4.30
N ILE A 5 3.02 2.99 -4.20
CA ILE A 5 2.43 3.44 -2.95
C ILE A 5 1.06 2.77 -2.87
N VAL A 6 0.75 2.16 -1.74
CA VAL A 6 -0.57 1.64 -1.41
C VAL A 6 -1.08 2.44 -0.24
N THR A 7 -2.18 3.15 -0.44
CA THR A 7 -2.90 3.82 0.65
C THR A 7 -4.25 3.16 0.81
N TYR A 8 -4.79 3.18 2.03
CA TYR A 8 -6.13 2.69 2.25
C TYR A 8 -6.86 3.51 3.31
N ASP A 9 -8.18 3.54 3.19
CA ASP A 9 -9.08 4.10 4.18
C ASP A 9 -10.18 3.07 4.42
N ILE A 10 -10.06 2.34 5.54
CA ILE A 10 -10.82 1.12 5.81
C ILE A 10 -11.32 1.17 7.25
N THR A 11 -12.65 1.20 7.39
CA THR A 11 -13.32 1.34 8.68
C THR A 11 -13.31 0.05 9.50
N ASP A 12 -13.48 -1.11 8.86
CA ASP A 12 -13.45 -2.41 9.55
C ASP A 12 -12.02 -2.82 9.95
N ASP A 13 -11.83 -3.07 11.25
CA ASP A 13 -10.53 -3.41 11.83
C ASP A 13 -9.95 -4.72 11.30
N LYS A 14 -10.80 -5.72 11.03
CA LYS A 14 -10.35 -7.02 10.54
C LYS A 14 -9.90 -6.91 9.08
N ALA A 15 -10.65 -6.22 8.24
CA ALA A 15 -10.29 -5.92 6.86
C ALA A 15 -9.00 -5.08 6.81
N ARG A 16 -8.89 -4.05 7.64
CA ARG A 16 -7.69 -3.22 7.73
C ARG A 16 -6.45 -4.02 8.12
N LYS A 17 -6.57 -4.93 9.09
CA LYS A 17 -5.48 -5.84 9.46
C LYS A 17 -5.09 -6.75 8.29
N LYS A 18 -6.06 -7.36 7.60
CA LYS A 18 -5.78 -8.21 6.43
C LYS A 18 -5.10 -7.45 5.29
N ILE A 19 -5.50 -6.21 5.02
CA ILE A 19 -4.87 -5.36 4.01
C ILE A 19 -3.42 -5.07 4.39
N SER A 20 -3.18 -4.73 5.66
CA SER A 20 -1.82 -4.56 6.20
C SER A 20 -0.95 -5.80 5.99
N ASP A 21 -1.45 -6.96 6.43
CA ASP A 21 -0.72 -8.23 6.37
C ASP A 21 -0.43 -8.59 4.90
N CYS A 22 -1.40 -8.41 4.01
CA CYS A 22 -1.22 -8.59 2.56
C CYS A 22 -0.14 -7.66 1.99
N CYS A 23 -0.10 -6.38 2.36
CA CYS A 23 0.96 -5.48 1.90
C CYS A 23 2.35 -5.94 2.35
N LEU A 24 2.47 -6.41 3.58
CA LEU A 24 3.72 -6.96 4.14
C LEU A 24 4.15 -8.25 3.42
N ASP A 25 3.21 -9.16 3.12
CA ASP A 25 3.48 -10.41 2.40
C ASP A 25 4.00 -10.17 0.98
N TYR A 26 3.59 -9.07 0.35
CA TYR A 26 4.11 -8.63 -0.95
C TYR A 26 5.46 -7.90 -0.87
N GLY A 27 6.02 -7.76 0.34
CA GLY A 27 7.30 -7.10 0.59
C GLY A 27 7.23 -5.58 0.53
N LEU A 28 6.06 -4.99 0.79
CA LEU A 28 5.94 -3.55 0.95
C LEU A 28 6.27 -3.13 2.38
N ASP A 29 6.96 -2.00 2.51
CA ASP A 29 7.29 -1.40 3.79
C ASP A 29 6.14 -0.52 4.26
N ARG A 30 5.80 -0.64 5.54
CA ARG A 30 4.80 0.23 6.18
C ARG A 30 5.40 1.61 6.43
N HIS A 31 4.84 2.65 5.82
CA HIS A 31 5.25 4.05 6.01
C HIS A 31 4.39 4.80 7.02
N GLN A 32 3.07 4.58 6.99
CA GLN A 32 2.12 5.15 7.96
C GLN A 32 1.11 4.07 8.38
N PHE A 33 0.18 4.42 9.28
CA PHE A 33 -0.87 3.51 9.73
C PHE A 33 -1.70 2.90 8.58
N SER A 34 -1.88 3.67 7.50
CA SER A 34 -2.62 3.24 6.32
C SER A 34 -1.90 3.48 4.99
N VAL A 35 -0.56 3.54 5.02
CA VAL A 35 0.26 3.75 3.83
C VAL A 35 1.44 2.80 3.80
N PHE A 36 1.61 2.13 2.67
CA PHE A 36 2.71 1.22 2.36
C PHE A 36 3.40 1.66 1.08
N SER A 37 4.68 1.34 0.94
CA SER A 37 5.40 1.54 -0.31
C SER A 37 6.47 0.48 -0.52
N GLY A 38 6.86 0.25 -1.77
CA GLY A 38 7.87 -0.76 -2.07
C GLY A 38 8.11 -0.90 -3.56
N LEU A 39 8.98 -1.84 -3.93
CA LEU A 39 9.26 -2.17 -5.32
C LEU A 39 8.51 -3.44 -5.71
N LEU A 40 7.64 -3.35 -6.71
CA LEU A 40 6.94 -4.53 -7.24
C LEU A 40 7.24 -4.74 -8.72
N LYS A 41 7.23 -6.01 -9.13
CA LYS A 41 7.12 -6.38 -10.55
C LYS A 41 5.67 -6.12 -11.01
N PRO A 42 5.43 -5.75 -12.28
CA PRO A 42 4.07 -5.50 -12.79
C PRO A 42 3.10 -6.68 -12.57
N ILE A 43 3.60 -7.91 -12.61
CA ILE A 43 2.81 -9.11 -12.31
C ILE A 43 2.36 -9.15 -10.84
N HIS A 44 3.24 -8.82 -9.89
CA HIS A 44 2.91 -8.77 -8.47
C HIS A 44 1.97 -7.62 -8.15
N LEU A 45 2.08 -6.49 -8.85
CA LEU A 45 1.14 -5.38 -8.69
C LEU A 45 -0.30 -5.78 -9.01
N ARG A 46 -0.52 -6.48 -10.13
CA ARG A 46 -1.84 -6.99 -10.50
C ARG A 46 -2.35 -8.06 -9.52
N ALA A 47 -1.45 -8.92 -9.05
CA ALA A 47 -1.80 -9.93 -8.06
C ALA A 47 -2.20 -9.30 -6.71
N LEU A 48 -1.47 -8.27 -6.27
CA LEU A 48 -1.79 -7.49 -5.07
C LEU A 48 -3.16 -6.84 -5.19
N ALA A 49 -3.45 -6.15 -6.31
CA ALA A 49 -4.74 -5.52 -6.54
C ALA A 49 -5.90 -6.52 -6.42
N LYS A 50 -5.76 -7.70 -7.06
CA LYS A 50 -6.75 -8.78 -6.98
C LYS A 50 -6.90 -9.36 -5.57
N ALA A 51 -5.82 -9.42 -4.80
CA ALA A 51 -5.86 -9.91 -3.42
C ALA A 51 -6.51 -8.91 -2.46
N LEU A 52 -6.40 -7.61 -2.73
CA LEU A 52 -6.98 -6.55 -1.90
C LEU A 52 -8.45 -6.26 -2.20
N GLU A 53 -8.90 -6.46 -3.45
CA GLU A 53 -10.28 -6.19 -3.90
C GLU A 53 -11.38 -6.78 -2.98
N PRO A 54 -11.31 -8.04 -2.49
CA PRO A 54 -12.32 -8.58 -1.58
C PRO A 54 -12.32 -7.95 -0.19
N LEU A 55 -11.32 -7.13 0.14
CA LEU A 55 -11.16 -6.49 1.45
C LEU A 55 -11.66 -5.04 1.46
N THR A 56 -12.18 -4.53 0.34
CA THR A 56 -12.61 -3.13 0.20
C THR A 56 -14.12 -2.94 0.36
N GLU A 57 -14.84 -3.88 1.01
CA GLU A 57 -16.28 -3.72 1.24
C GLU A 57 -16.62 -2.53 2.14
N THR A 58 -15.71 -2.19 3.07
CA THR A 58 -15.92 -1.15 4.09
C THR A 58 -15.00 0.05 3.92
N GLY A 59 -14.54 0.30 2.68
CA GLY A 59 -13.65 1.42 2.39
C GLY A 59 -12.93 1.28 1.06
N GLN A 60 -11.77 1.90 0.93
CA GLN A 60 -11.05 1.99 -0.34
C GLN A 60 -9.56 1.72 -0.19
N VAL A 61 -8.97 1.22 -1.28
CA VAL A 61 -7.52 1.08 -1.46
C VAL A 61 -7.14 1.84 -2.72
N LEU A 62 -6.12 2.68 -2.64
CA LEU A 62 -5.52 3.37 -3.77
C LEU A 62 -4.10 2.87 -3.99
N ILE A 63 -3.80 2.44 -5.21
CA ILE A 63 -2.48 1.95 -5.62
C ILE A 63 -1.91 2.92 -6.66
N ILE A 64 -0.78 3.54 -6.35
CA ILE A 64 -0.13 4.55 -7.20
C ILE A 64 1.23 4.01 -7.63
N GLN A 65 1.47 3.93 -8.94
CA GLN A 65 2.83 3.77 -9.46
C GLN A 65 3.48 5.14 -9.54
N ILE A 66 4.68 5.28 -8.99
CA ILE A 66 5.42 6.54 -8.96
C ILE A 66 6.82 6.32 -9.51
N ALA A 67 7.35 7.33 -10.22
CA ALA A 67 8.74 7.31 -10.66
C ALA A 67 9.68 7.38 -9.44
N ALA A 68 10.87 6.77 -9.56
CA ALA A 68 11.79 6.68 -8.43
C ALA A 68 12.29 8.06 -7.99
N ASP A 69 12.56 8.96 -8.94
CA ASP A 69 13.00 10.32 -8.69
C ASP A 69 11.93 11.19 -8.03
N ASP A 70 10.65 10.99 -8.36
CA ASP A 70 9.54 11.67 -7.68
C ASP A 70 9.32 11.13 -6.27
N TRP A 71 9.55 9.83 -6.04
CA TRP A 71 9.50 9.23 -4.71
C TRP A 71 10.58 9.79 -3.77
N GLU A 72 11.80 10.04 -4.27
CA GLU A 72 12.88 10.61 -3.45
C GLU A 72 12.63 12.07 -3.06
N LYS A 73 11.77 12.79 -3.78
CA LYS A 73 11.38 14.18 -3.46
C LYS A 73 10.24 14.27 -2.44
N ARG A 74 9.74 13.14 -1.91
CA ARG A 74 8.64 13.13 -0.95
C ARG A 74 9.01 13.90 0.33
N ILE A 75 8.01 14.51 0.94
CA ILE A 75 8.14 15.24 2.20
C ILE A 75 7.31 14.50 3.26
N GLU A 76 7.95 14.11 4.36
CA GLU A 76 7.30 13.46 5.51
C GLU A 76 7.27 14.45 6.69
N ILE A 77 6.11 14.68 7.29
CA ILE A 77 5.92 15.61 8.42
C ILE A 77 5.25 14.87 9.57
N GLY A 78 5.76 15.06 10.79
CA GLY A 78 5.29 14.38 12.01
C GLY A 78 6.22 13.26 12.47
N ALA A 79 5.97 12.74 13.67
CA ALA A 79 6.72 11.60 14.18
C ALA A 79 6.19 10.29 13.56
N ARG A 80 7.09 9.34 13.27
CA ARG A 80 6.66 7.97 13.01
C ARG A 80 6.20 7.36 14.33
N PRO A 81 4.98 6.80 14.39
CA PRO A 81 4.52 6.06 15.57
C PRO A 81 5.38 4.80 15.79
#